data_AF-E1SQK2-F1
#
_entry.id   AF-E1SQK2-F1
#
_cell.length_a   1.000
_cell.length_b   1.000
_cell.length_c   1.000
_cell.angle_alpha   90.00
_cell.angle_beta   90.00
_cell.angle_gamma   90.00
#
_symmetry.space_group_name_H-M   'P 1'
#
loop_
_entity.id
_entity.type
_entity.pdbx_description
1 polymer ?
#
loop_
_entity_poly.entity_id
_entity_poly.type
_entity_poly.pdbx_seq_one_letter_code
_entity_poly.pdbx_strand_id
1 'polypeptide(L)' 'MSDLYQAHDINYRGENCGVHNWMTKDGHSFYWHPDWVHIAEDETGMHVKQPLELDPGEAPQKHHAIRAILHYLNSLTGH' A
#
# COMPACT_ATOMS: atom_id res chain seq x y z
N MET A 1 -3.29 -2.03 24.41
CA MET A 1 -4.09 -1.87 23.19
C MET A 1 -3.09 -1.71 22.08
N SER A 2 -3.04 -2.62 21.12
CA SER A 2 -2.20 -2.45 19.94
C SER A 2 -2.86 -1.35 19.10
N ASP A 3 -2.20 -0.22 18.94
CA ASP A 3 -2.71 0.83 18.06
C ASP A 3 -2.65 0.31 16.63
N LEU A 4 -3.82 0.16 15.98
CA LEU A 4 -3.90 -0.20 14.57
C LEU A 4 -3.47 1.00 13.72
N TYR A 5 -2.76 0.71 12.63
CA TYR A 5 -2.42 1.70 11.61
C TYR A 5 -3.69 2.30 10.99
N GLN A 6 -3.68 3.63 10.85
CA GLN A 6 -4.70 4.40 10.14
C GLN A 6 -4.08 5.17 8.98
N ALA A 7 -4.93 5.75 8.12
CA ALA A 7 -4.48 6.48 6.93
C ALA A 7 -3.51 7.63 7.27
N HIS A 8 -3.64 8.27 8.43
CA HIS A 8 -2.73 9.34 8.87
C HIS A 8 -1.34 8.84 9.30
N ASP A 9 -1.16 7.52 9.50
CA ASP A 9 0.13 6.92 9.84
C ASP A 9 0.97 6.59 8.60
N ILE A 10 0.37 6.73 7.42
CA ILE A 10 1.00 6.49 6.13
C ILE A 10 1.17 7.83 5.41
N ASN A 11 2.42 8.21 5.16
CA ASN A 11 2.73 9.46 4.48
C ASN A 11 2.89 9.22 2.97
N TYR A 12 2.10 9.91 2.15
CA TYR A 12 2.32 9.92 0.71
C TYR A 12 3.62 10.66 0.38
N ARG A 13 4.52 10.01 -0.35
CA ARG A 13 5.85 10.53 -0.71
C ARG A 13 5.94 11.05 -2.14
N GLY A 14 4.86 10.92 -2.90
CA GLY A 14 4.78 11.37 -4.28
C GLY A 14 4.74 10.21 -5.26
N GLU A 15 5.10 10.52 -6.49
CA GLU A 15 5.02 9.62 -7.63
C GLU A 15 6.26 9.82 -8.51
N ASN A 16 6.81 8.73 -9.04
CA ASN A 16 7.88 8.75 -10.02
C ASN A 16 7.57 7.74 -11.12
N CYS A 17 7.56 8.18 -12.39
CA CYS A 17 7.23 7.35 -13.55
C CYS A 17 5.93 6.54 -13.37
N GLY A 18 4.87 7.15 -12.81
CA GLY A 18 3.59 6.48 -12.55
C GLY A 18 3.55 5.62 -11.28
N VAL A 19 4.70 5.34 -10.65
CA VAL A 19 4.76 4.56 -9.41
C VAL A 19 4.57 5.49 -8.22
N HIS A 20 3.49 5.29 -7.49
CA HIS A 20 3.16 5.99 -6.28
C HIS A 20 3.90 5.39 -5.08
N ASN A 21 4.39 6.24 -4.18
CA ASN A 21 5.12 5.84 -2.99
C ASN A 21 4.41 6.34 -1.72
N TRP A 22 4.26 5.46 -0.74
CA TRP A 22 3.85 5.74 0.62
C TRP A 22 4.88 5.22 1.62
N MET A 23 5.04 5.89 2.75
CA MET A 23 5.99 5.50 3.78
C MET A 23 5.38 5.59 5.18
N THR A 24 5.59 4.57 6.01
CA THR A 24 5.21 4.60 7.43
C THR A 24 6.22 5.43 8.23
N LYS A 25 5.84 5.84 9.45
CA LYS A 25 6.75 6.54 10.37
C LYS A 25 8.02 5.73 10.68
N ASP A 26 7.90 4.41 10.67
CA ASP A 26 8.99 3.48 10.98
C ASP A 26 9.90 3.20 9.77
N GLY A 27 9.59 3.79 8.60
CA GLY A 27 10.44 3.75 7.41
C GLY A 27 10.10 2.68 6.37
N HIS A 28 9.01 1.92 6.55
CA HIS A 28 8.55 0.96 5.53
C HIS A 28 7.97 1.72 4.34
N SER A 29 8.46 1.41 3.14
CA SER A 29 8.00 2.02 1.89
C SER A 29 7.09 1.07 1.14
N PHE A 30 6.06 1.62 0.51
CA PHE A 30 5.07 0.89 -0.26
C PHE A 30 4.85 1.55 -1.61
N TYR A 31 4.87 0.72 -2.65
CA TYR A 31 4.83 1.14 -4.04
C TYR A 31 3.62 0.55 -4.76
N TRP A 32 3.02 1.35 -5.63
CA TRP A 32 1.91 0.91 -6.46
C TRP A 32 1.82 1.73 -7.75
N HIS A 33 1.52 1.07 -8.88
CA HIS A 33 1.26 1.68 -10.18
C HIS A 33 -0.21 1.42 -10.59
N PRO A 34 -0.89 2.31 -11.34
CA PRO A 34 -2.26 2.10 -11.83
C PRO A 34 -2.49 0.78 -12.60
N ASP A 35 -1.46 0.26 -13.25
CA ASP A 35 -1.50 -1.02 -13.97
C ASP A 35 -1.31 -2.24 -13.06
N TRP A 36 -1.02 -2.03 -11.77
CA TRP A 36 -0.81 -3.10 -10.79
C TRP A 36 -2.07 -3.37 -9.98
N VAL A 37 -2.34 -4.66 -9.75
CA VAL A 37 -3.43 -5.14 -8.88
C VAL A 37 -2.92 -5.56 -7.50
N HIS A 38 -1.75 -5.07 -7.09
CA HIS A 38 -1.11 -5.38 -5.81
C HIS A 38 -0.15 -4.26 -5.40
N ILE A 39 0.21 -4.19 -4.11
CA ILE A 39 1.28 -3.33 -3.59
C ILE A 39 2.62 -4.09 -3.49
N ALA A 40 3.72 -3.35 -3.60
CA ALA A 40 5.08 -3.85 -3.39
C ALA A 40 5.80 -3.08 -2.26
N GLU A 41 6.78 -3.69 -1.60
CA GLU A 41 7.60 -3.04 -0.55
C GLU A 41 8.90 -2.42 -1.10
N ASP A 42 9.22 -2.64 -2.37
CA ASP A 42 10.41 -2.10 -3.04
C ASP A 42 10.06 -1.29 -4.29
N GLU A 43 10.94 -0.36 -4.67
CA GLU A 43 10.76 0.55 -5.81
C GLU A 43 10.65 -0.17 -7.17
N THR A 44 11.17 -1.39 -7.26
CA THR A 44 11.17 -2.18 -8.49
C THR A 44 9.86 -2.96 -8.70
N GLY A 45 9.02 -3.07 -7.67
CA GLY A 45 7.77 -3.82 -7.73
C GLY A 45 7.94 -5.34 -7.67
N MET A 46 9.15 -5.85 -7.42
CA MET A 46 9.45 -7.29 -7.52
C MET A 46 8.97 -8.08 -6.31
N HIS A 47 8.85 -7.46 -5.14
CA HIS A 47 8.37 -8.11 -3.93
C HIS A 47 6.90 -7.80 -3.68
N VAL A 48 6.03 -8.64 -4.26
CA VAL A 48 4.59 -8.59 -4.06
C VAL A 48 4.25 -8.87 -2.60
N LYS A 49 3.48 -7.98 -1.97
CA LYS A 49 3.04 -8.14 -0.58
C LYS A 49 1.56 -8.44 -0.43
N GLN A 50 0.71 -7.64 -1.06
CA GLN A 50 -0.73 -7.67 -0.81
C GLN A 50 -1.51 -7.31 -2.09
N PRO A 51 -2.47 -8.14 -2.52
CA PRO A 51 -3.37 -7.80 -3.61
C PRO A 51 -4.34 -6.69 -3.22
N LEU A 52 -4.80 -5.92 -4.21
CA LEU A 52 -5.87 -4.94 -4.01
C LEU A 52 -7.23 -5.65 -3.91
N GLU A 53 -8.10 -5.12 -3.06
CA GLU A 53 -9.53 -5.44 -3.10
C GLU A 53 -10.18 -4.53 -4.14
N LEU A 54 -10.75 -5.14 -5.18
CA LEU A 54 -11.40 -4.44 -6.29
C LEU A 54 -12.78 -5.06 -6.53
N ASP A 55 -13.78 -4.23 -6.80
CA ASP A 55 -15.08 -4.74 -7.24
C ASP A 55 -15.00 -5.25 -8.70
N PRO A 56 -15.90 -6.15 -9.13
CA PRO A 56 -15.90 -6.67 -10.50
C PRO A 56 -16.02 -5.54 -11.54
N GLY A 57 -15.00 -5.42 -12.40
CA GLY A 57 -14.94 -4.41 -13.46
C GLY A 57 -14.40 -3.04 -13.01
N GLU A 58 -14.01 -2.90 -11.75
CA GLU A 58 -13.40 -1.69 -11.24
C GLU A 58 -11.91 -1.59 -11.60
N ALA A 59 -11.47 -0.38 -11.95
CA ALA A 59 -10.06 -0.11 -12.21
C ALA A 59 -9.30 0.16 -10.88
N PRO A 60 -8.07 -0.35 -10.72
CA PRO A 60 -7.20 0.00 -9.60
C PRO A 60 -7.03 1.52 -9.42
N GLN A 61 -7.05 1.98 -8.17
CA GLN A 61 -6.92 3.42 -7.81
C GLN A 61 -6.10 3.57 -6.54
N LYS A 62 -5.59 4.78 -6.27
CA LYS A 62 -4.76 5.07 -5.07
C LYS A 62 -5.42 4.64 -3.76
N HIS A 63 -6.74 4.80 -3.64
CA HIS A 63 -7.44 4.44 -2.42
C HIS A 63 -7.47 2.92 -2.18
N HIS A 64 -7.50 2.11 -3.25
CA HIS A 64 -7.34 0.65 -3.16
C HIS A 64 -5.95 0.29 -2.62
N ALA A 65 -4.90 0.96 -3.13
CA ALA A 65 -3.53 0.76 -2.65
C ALA A 65 -3.39 1.12 -1.15
N ILE A 66 -3.92 2.25 -0.72
CA ILE A 66 -3.90 2.66 0.70
C ILE A 66 -4.63 1.63 1.58
N ARG A 67 -5.81 1.14 1.16
CA ARG A 67 -6.53 0.08 1.88
C ARG A 67 -5.69 -1.20 1.99
N ALA A 68 -5.04 -1.63 0.92
CA ALA A 68 -4.17 -2.80 0.92
C ALA A 68 -2.96 -2.64 1.86
N ILE A 69 -2.32 -1.47 1.88
CA ILE A 69 -1.21 -1.16 2.81
C ILE A 69 -1.69 -1.25 4.26
N LEU A 70 -2.81 -0.60 4.58
CA LEU A 70 -3.38 -0.63 5.94
C LEU A 70 -3.75 -2.04 6.38
N HIS A 71 -4.37 -2.82 5.50
CA HIS A 71 -4.69 -4.22 5.77
C HIS A 71 -3.43 -5.03 6.07
N TYR A 72 -2.40 -4.90 5.23
CA TYR A 72 -1.11 -5.58 5.42
C TYR A 72 -0.48 -5.23 6.76
N LEU A 73 -0.31 -3.95 7.06
CA LEU A 73 0.29 -3.49 8.31
C LEU A 73 -0.48 -3.97 9.54
N ASN A 74 -1.81 -3.89 9.51
CA ASN A 74 -2.65 -4.32 10.63
C ASN A 74 -2.67 -5.84 10.81
N SER A 75 -2.48 -6.62 9.74
CA SER A 75 -2.35 -8.07 9.83
C SER A 75 -1.06 -8.52 10.54
N LEU A 76 0.01 -7.71 10.43
CA LEU A 76 1.28 -7.97 11.11
C LEU A 76 1.19 -7.71 12.62
N THR A 77 0.42 -6.70 13.03
CA THR A 77 0.25 -6.33 14.45
C THR A 77 -0.68 -7.24 15.25
N GLY A 78 -1.39 -8.16 14.58
CA GLY A 78 -2.32 -9.10 15.20
C GLY A 78 -1.72 -10.44 15.65
N HIS A 79 -0.39 -10.60 15.57
CA HIS A 79 0.34 -11.80 16.02
C HIS A 79 1.11 -11.54 17.32
#